data_AF-A0A423X3S9-F1
#
_entry.id   AF-A0A423X3S9-F1
#
_cell.length_a   1.000
_cell.length_b   1.000
_cell.length_c   1.000
_cell.angle_alpha   90.00
_cell.angle_beta   90.00
_cell.angle_gamma   90.00
#
_symmetry.space_group_name_H-M   'P 1'
#
loop_
_entity.id
_entity.type
_entity.pdbx_description
1 polymer ?
#
loop_
_entity_poly.entity_id
_entity_poly.type
_entity_poly.pdbx_seq_one_letter_code
_entity_poly.pdbx_strand_id
1 'polypeptide(L)'
;MSTQQHSFQSPSNRASPKTQFWTSPEAPDKPEIPYIPGFTVLIHRHVVPPSHVSDDYTETVPQSRAGVDNTPLDTSSPTQPEIARLTITAPISIGAERGSQVVACRITPQGKSKDEALKAFNAAAKIYDPLYYGFKRLNGHYQGDCKYEHYRTEAAAYEHLQKAGQTGSFAPEYYGCWTFDLHNEIDGDSCSRPVRLILMEYLIGIDICSTRVEKTPERQIGTNSFYYPEEYRLEVLARALEGYARQVSIGVDQRDFAGSNVMLVAADSPTGIPEIVAGLAMPRIVLVDYNQAYLDCESEGSATSLSVNPALVAWNERLWENFDGWVPLDWEDDYLQHEWLLKRFCRDGQRELYLPLPDYLIRELESHVRMGSGLDGPNGPPGASQGIKSEQPDHNPEPTFSASMNNSGNAKSPGSVDGPSNSNDDSARSIQSSFDPNIPLTEVTEPPRVTYKPEDPSSRFVHFGAIDKALEGIPMPSSTEELFRLLHASVNANAPACAESTGHSRQAS
;
A
#
# COMPACT_ATOMS: atom_id res chain seq x y z
N MET A 1 -13.52 74.23 -31.34
CA MET A 1 -13.69 73.04 -30.49
C MET A 1 -13.07 71.88 -31.24
N SER A 2 -11.88 71.43 -30.82
CA SER A 2 -11.04 70.48 -31.55
C SER A 2 -11.04 69.15 -30.82
N THR A 3 -11.47 68.09 -31.51
CA THR A 3 -11.60 66.73 -30.97
C THR A 3 -10.27 65.99 -31.17
N GLN A 4 -9.59 65.62 -30.09
CA GLN A 4 -8.41 64.73 -30.13
C GLN A 4 -8.87 63.27 -30.08
N GLN A 5 -8.48 62.49 -31.10
CA GLN A 5 -8.59 61.02 -31.10
C GLN A 5 -7.35 60.43 -30.39
N HIS A 6 -7.57 59.72 -29.30
CA HIS A 6 -6.54 58.89 -28.66
C HIS A 6 -6.53 57.50 -29.30
N SER A 7 -5.43 57.18 -29.98
CA SER A 7 -5.11 55.85 -30.49
C SER A 7 -4.61 54.97 -29.34
N PHE A 8 -5.38 53.95 -28.97
CA PHE A 8 -4.92 52.87 -28.09
C PHE A 8 -4.00 51.92 -28.88
N GLN A 9 -2.70 51.92 -28.56
CA GLN A 9 -1.77 50.91 -29.02
C GLN A 9 -1.86 49.68 -28.12
N SER A 10 -2.17 48.52 -28.70
CA SER A 10 -2.18 47.24 -27.99
C SER A 10 -0.79 46.91 -27.44
N PRO A 11 -0.67 46.44 -26.18
CA PRO A 11 0.61 46.08 -25.60
C PRO A 11 1.23 44.92 -26.37
N SER A 12 2.49 45.09 -26.78
CA SER A 12 3.27 44.10 -27.50
C SER A 12 3.36 42.77 -26.74
N ASN A 13 2.99 41.66 -27.39
CA ASN A 13 3.22 40.28 -26.96
C ASN A 13 4.71 40.06 -26.62
N ARG A 14 5.11 40.25 -25.36
CA ARG A 14 6.38 39.70 -24.85
C ARG A 14 6.16 38.21 -24.63
N ALA A 15 6.74 37.39 -25.51
CA ALA A 15 6.80 35.95 -25.30
C ALA A 15 7.47 35.70 -23.94
N SER A 16 6.72 35.09 -23.02
CA SER A 16 7.28 34.62 -21.75
C SER A 16 8.47 33.70 -22.06
N PRO A 17 9.61 33.86 -21.37
CA PRO A 17 10.74 32.95 -21.55
C PRO A 17 10.24 31.53 -21.34
N LYS A 18 10.49 30.64 -22.30
CA LYS A 18 10.14 29.23 -22.19
C LYS A 18 10.90 28.68 -20.99
N THR A 19 10.17 28.35 -19.93
CA THR A 19 10.71 27.61 -18.79
C THR A 19 11.19 26.27 -19.32
N GLN A 20 12.52 26.15 -19.49
CA GLN A 20 13.13 24.88 -19.86
C GLN A 20 13.05 23.98 -18.64
N PHE A 21 12.27 22.91 -18.74
CA PHE A 21 12.24 21.88 -17.72
C PHE A 21 13.61 21.22 -17.69
N TRP A 22 14.21 21.18 -16.51
CA TRP A 22 15.46 20.45 -16.29
C TRP A 22 15.21 18.96 -16.52
N THR A 23 16.13 18.31 -17.20
CA THR A 23 16.18 16.86 -17.37
C THR A 23 17.48 16.34 -16.78
N SER A 24 17.43 15.20 -16.10
CA SER A 24 18.65 14.57 -15.57
C SER A 24 19.64 14.31 -16.71
N PRO A 25 20.96 14.47 -16.48
CA PRO A 25 21.97 14.05 -17.45
C PRO A 25 21.76 12.59 -17.87
N GLU A 26 22.03 12.27 -19.13
CA GLU A 26 22.02 10.88 -19.59
C GLU A 26 22.99 10.04 -18.75
N ALA A 27 22.56 8.84 -18.36
CA ALA A 27 23.35 7.90 -17.58
C ALA A 27 23.58 6.64 -18.43
N PRO A 28 24.52 6.66 -19.40
CA PRO A 28 24.79 5.52 -20.29
C PRO A 28 25.24 4.27 -19.52
N ASP A 29 25.86 4.46 -18.35
CA ASP A 29 26.35 3.38 -17.49
C ASP A 29 25.28 2.83 -16.54
N LYS A 30 24.02 3.28 -16.64
CA LYS A 30 22.93 2.78 -15.80
C LYS A 30 22.60 1.34 -16.20
N PRO A 31 22.83 0.33 -15.34
CA PRO A 31 22.52 -1.05 -15.65
C PRO A 31 21.00 -1.26 -15.73
N GLU A 32 20.61 -2.38 -16.33
CA GLU A 32 19.22 -2.84 -16.28
C GLU A 32 18.82 -3.19 -14.83
N ILE A 33 17.52 -3.08 -14.54
CA ILE A 33 16.96 -3.35 -13.21
C ILE A 33 17.21 -4.83 -12.84
N PRO A 34 18.01 -5.12 -11.79
CA PRO A 34 18.41 -6.49 -11.48
C PRO A 34 17.33 -7.28 -10.73
N TYR A 35 16.21 -6.64 -10.37
CA TYR A 35 15.17 -7.19 -9.49
C TYR A 35 14.19 -8.13 -10.23
N ILE A 36 14.74 -9.15 -10.86
CA ILE A 36 14.02 -10.16 -11.63
C ILE A 36 13.92 -11.49 -10.87
N PRO A 37 12.94 -12.37 -11.18
CA PRO A 37 12.85 -13.70 -10.58
C PRO A 37 14.17 -14.48 -10.65
N GLY A 38 14.55 -15.10 -9.53
CA GLY A 38 15.82 -15.82 -9.37
C GLY A 38 16.96 -14.97 -8.82
N PHE A 39 16.88 -13.63 -8.90
CA PHE A 39 17.86 -12.75 -8.25
C PHE A 39 17.96 -13.09 -6.76
N THR A 40 19.19 -13.34 -6.31
CA THR A 40 19.47 -13.77 -4.94
C THR A 40 20.59 -12.95 -4.34
N VAL A 41 20.38 -12.47 -3.12
CA VAL A 41 21.36 -11.63 -2.41
C VAL A 41 21.32 -11.90 -0.91
N LEU A 42 22.44 -11.65 -0.24
CA LEU A 42 22.47 -11.58 1.23
C LEU A 42 22.04 -10.19 1.65
N ILE A 43 21.09 -10.14 2.58
CA ILE A 43 20.59 -8.91 3.17
C ILE A 43 20.95 -8.88 4.65
N HIS A 44 21.20 -7.68 5.16
CA HIS A 44 21.56 -7.42 6.54
C HIS A 44 20.52 -6.49 7.15
N ARG A 45 20.04 -6.82 8.35
CA ARG A 45 19.16 -5.92 9.09
C ARG A 45 19.94 -4.66 9.46
N HIS A 46 19.31 -3.49 9.36
CA HIS A 46 19.93 -2.24 9.78
C HIS A 46 18.93 -1.32 10.46
N VAL A 47 19.46 -0.29 11.11
CA VAL A 47 18.68 0.80 11.71
C VAL A 47 18.57 1.91 10.68
N VAL A 48 17.39 2.52 10.55
CA VAL A 48 17.19 3.66 9.63
C VAL A 48 18.12 4.81 10.05
N PRO A 49 19.00 5.33 9.16
CA PRO A 49 19.91 6.40 9.55
C PRO A 49 19.20 7.72 9.84
N PRO A 50 19.82 8.71 10.50
CA PRO A 50 19.33 10.10 10.57
C PRO A 50 19.48 10.82 9.21
N SER A 51 18.67 11.84 8.93
CA SER A 51 18.64 12.49 7.60
C SER A 51 19.82 13.42 7.45
N HIS A 52 20.60 13.27 6.38
CA HIS A 52 21.70 14.17 6.03
C HIS A 52 22.12 13.96 4.58
N VAL A 53 21.44 14.61 3.64
CA VAL A 53 22.01 14.90 2.32
C VAL A 53 21.85 16.40 2.06
N SER A 54 22.85 16.98 1.37
CA SER A 54 22.80 18.38 0.95
C SER A 54 22.23 18.46 -0.47
N ASP A 55 21.17 19.24 -0.67
CA ASP A 55 20.44 19.37 -1.93
C ASP A 55 21.33 19.77 -3.13
N ASP A 56 22.35 20.60 -2.89
CA ASP A 56 23.19 21.21 -3.94
C ASP A 56 24.01 20.19 -4.75
N TYR A 57 24.31 19.01 -4.19
CA TYR A 57 25.22 18.06 -4.82
C TYR A 57 24.65 17.38 -6.07
N THR A 58 23.37 17.03 -6.04
CA THR A 58 22.77 16.18 -7.09
C THR A 58 22.45 16.94 -8.38
N GLU A 59 22.53 18.28 -8.40
CA GLU A 59 22.27 19.08 -9.61
C GLU A 59 23.37 18.91 -10.68
N THR A 60 24.59 18.59 -10.23
CA THR A 60 25.80 18.60 -11.08
C THR A 60 26.34 17.21 -11.38
N VAL A 61 25.77 16.16 -10.76
CA VAL A 61 26.33 14.81 -10.77
C VAL A 61 25.32 13.81 -11.36
N PRO A 62 25.73 12.94 -12.31
CA PRO A 62 24.86 11.90 -12.87
C PRO A 62 24.29 10.97 -11.79
N GLN A 63 23.09 10.41 -12.04
CA GLN A 63 22.40 9.53 -11.09
C GLN A 63 23.26 8.35 -10.60
N SER A 64 23.97 7.70 -11.53
CA SER A 64 24.85 6.57 -11.26
C SER A 64 25.89 6.93 -10.22
N ARG A 65 26.51 8.10 -10.36
CA ARG A 65 27.53 8.62 -9.46
C ARG A 65 26.94 9.11 -8.14
N ALA A 66 25.83 9.84 -8.19
CA ALA A 66 25.18 10.36 -6.99
C ALA A 66 24.71 9.25 -6.03
N GLY A 67 24.27 8.10 -6.57
CA GLY A 67 23.86 6.95 -5.75
C GLY A 67 25.02 6.22 -5.06
N VAL A 68 26.25 6.37 -5.56
CA VAL A 68 27.47 5.83 -4.95
C VAL A 68 28.02 6.84 -3.94
N ASP A 69 28.14 8.10 -4.35
CA ASP A 69 28.81 9.15 -3.59
C ASP A 69 27.95 9.64 -2.39
N ASN A 70 26.62 9.52 -2.44
CA ASN A 70 25.71 9.85 -1.32
C ASN A 70 25.21 8.60 -0.62
N THR A 71 26.13 7.73 -0.23
CA THR A 71 25.79 6.59 0.61
C THR A 71 25.20 7.10 1.94
N PRO A 72 24.02 6.62 2.38
CA PRO A 72 23.48 7.00 3.68
C PRO A 72 24.51 6.75 4.77
N LEU A 73 24.65 7.70 5.71
CA LEU A 73 25.59 7.57 6.82
C LEU A 73 25.41 6.22 7.51
N ASP A 74 26.54 5.57 7.82
CA ASP A 74 26.52 4.33 8.58
C ASP A 74 25.83 4.57 9.93
N THR A 75 24.75 3.82 10.17
CA THR A 75 24.17 3.70 11.50
C THR A 75 24.93 2.72 12.34
N SER A 76 24.82 2.87 13.66
CA SER A 76 25.10 1.79 14.60
C SER A 76 24.48 0.48 14.10
N SER A 77 25.28 -0.60 14.10
CA SER A 77 24.75 -1.93 13.81
C SER A 77 23.60 -2.25 14.77
N PRO A 78 22.55 -2.97 14.30
CA PRO A 78 21.47 -3.37 15.20
C PRO A 78 22.04 -4.22 16.34
N THR A 79 21.38 -4.16 17.51
CA THR A 79 21.78 -4.92 18.71
C THR A 79 21.95 -6.41 18.43
N GLN A 80 21.18 -6.94 17.49
CA GLN A 80 21.30 -8.31 16.98
C GLN A 80 21.48 -8.24 15.45
N PRO A 81 22.70 -8.49 14.93
CA PRO A 81 22.91 -8.52 13.49
C PRO A 81 22.20 -9.74 12.91
N GLU A 82 21.15 -9.49 12.16
CA GLU A 82 20.43 -10.50 11.41
C GLU A 82 20.88 -10.49 9.96
N ILE A 83 21.15 -11.68 9.44
CA ILE A 83 21.49 -11.90 8.04
C ILE A 83 20.43 -12.82 7.48
N ALA A 84 19.95 -12.54 6.27
CA ALA A 84 19.07 -13.44 5.55
C ALA A 84 19.48 -13.50 4.09
N ARG A 85 19.11 -14.60 3.43
CA ARG A 85 19.15 -14.68 1.97
C ARG A 85 17.77 -14.32 1.44
N LEU A 86 17.73 -13.31 0.57
CA LEU A 86 16.56 -12.92 -0.19
C LEU A 86 16.67 -13.51 -1.59
N THR A 87 15.62 -14.21 -2.03
CA THR A 87 15.46 -14.65 -3.43
C THR A 87 14.17 -14.08 -4.00
N ILE A 88 14.26 -13.30 -5.08
CA ILE A 88 13.10 -12.74 -5.77
C ILE A 88 12.35 -13.87 -6.49
N THR A 89 11.04 -13.95 -6.29
CA THR A 89 10.17 -14.97 -6.88
C THR A 89 9.27 -14.41 -7.97
N ALA A 90 8.79 -13.17 -7.83
CA ALA A 90 7.97 -12.49 -8.83
C ALA A 90 8.08 -10.97 -8.74
N PRO A 91 7.97 -10.24 -9.87
CA PRO A 91 7.79 -8.80 -9.84
C PRO A 91 6.36 -8.45 -9.38
N ILE A 92 6.21 -7.45 -8.50
CA ILE A 92 4.90 -6.89 -8.14
C ILE A 92 4.77 -5.50 -8.80
N SER A 93 5.79 -4.67 -8.61
CA SER A 93 5.84 -3.31 -9.13
C SER A 93 7.28 -2.90 -9.39
N ILE A 94 7.76 -3.15 -10.60
CA ILE A 94 9.11 -2.77 -11.04
C ILE A 94 9.04 -1.83 -12.24
N GLY A 95 10.06 -1.00 -12.43
CA GLY A 95 10.17 -0.10 -13.57
C GLY A 95 11.17 1.02 -13.35
N ALA A 96 11.76 1.49 -14.45
CA ALA A 96 12.65 2.65 -14.41
C ALA A 96 11.84 3.90 -14.04
N GLU A 97 12.42 4.77 -13.20
CA GLU A 97 11.83 6.03 -12.77
C GLU A 97 10.54 5.92 -11.93
N ARG A 98 10.14 4.71 -11.54
CA ARG A 98 8.92 4.49 -10.76
C ARG A 98 9.06 4.86 -9.29
N GLY A 99 10.28 5.04 -8.81
CA GLY A 99 10.57 5.17 -7.39
C GLY A 99 11.00 3.82 -6.81
N SER A 100 10.42 3.44 -5.68
CA SER A 100 10.67 2.13 -5.06
C SER A 100 10.20 0.97 -5.94
N GLN A 101 10.91 -0.14 -5.88
CA GLN A 101 10.62 -1.37 -6.61
C GLN A 101 10.01 -2.38 -5.65
N VAL A 102 8.86 -2.98 -5.97
CA VAL A 102 8.20 -3.97 -5.12
C VAL A 102 8.28 -5.34 -5.77
N VAL A 103 8.74 -6.33 -5.03
CA VAL A 103 8.88 -7.71 -5.50
C VAL A 103 8.39 -8.70 -4.46
N ALA A 104 7.82 -9.82 -4.90
CA ALA A 104 7.61 -10.97 -4.05
C ALA A 104 8.94 -11.72 -3.91
N CYS A 105 9.24 -12.19 -2.70
CA CYS A 105 10.50 -12.87 -2.43
C CYS A 105 10.34 -13.97 -1.37
N ARG A 106 11.31 -14.88 -1.37
CA ARG A 106 11.51 -15.88 -0.32
C ARG A 106 12.68 -15.47 0.54
N ILE A 107 12.46 -15.38 1.84
CA ILE A 107 13.46 -15.04 2.84
C ILE A 107 13.91 -16.31 3.55
N THR A 108 15.22 -16.55 3.56
CA THR A 108 15.85 -17.65 4.29
C THR A 108 16.80 -17.07 5.33
N PRO A 109 16.38 -16.94 6.60
CA PRO A 109 17.23 -16.41 7.66
C PRO A 109 18.52 -17.21 7.79
N GLN A 110 19.62 -16.53 8.09
CA GLN A 110 20.94 -17.13 8.32
C GLN A 110 21.33 -16.91 9.78
N GLY A 111 21.41 -18.00 10.54
CA GLY A 111 21.74 -17.96 11.97
C GLY A 111 22.21 -19.32 12.47
N LYS A 112 23.08 -19.30 13.49
CA LYS A 112 23.74 -20.47 14.07
C LYS A 112 23.07 -21.02 15.33
N SER A 113 21.83 -20.61 15.65
CA SER A 113 21.14 -21.24 16.78
C SER A 113 20.88 -22.70 16.40
N LYS A 114 21.62 -23.61 17.04
CA LYS A 114 21.52 -25.06 16.80
C LYS A 114 20.14 -25.61 17.14
N ASP A 115 19.33 -24.84 17.87
CA ASP A 115 18.09 -25.34 18.46
C ASP A 115 16.82 -24.95 17.68
N GLU A 116 16.86 -23.94 16.80
CA GLU A 116 15.73 -23.62 15.93
C GLU A 116 16.21 -23.13 14.56
N ALA A 117 16.16 -24.01 13.56
CA ALA A 117 16.29 -23.61 12.17
C ALA A 117 15.12 -22.69 11.82
N LEU A 118 15.37 -21.38 11.78
CA LEU A 118 14.36 -20.39 11.37
C LEU A 118 13.80 -20.78 10.00
N LYS A 119 12.48 -20.99 9.95
CA LYS A 119 11.79 -21.44 8.74
C LYS A 119 11.82 -20.33 7.69
N ALA A 120 12.16 -20.68 6.46
CA ALA A 120 12.03 -19.76 5.34
C ALA A 120 10.56 -19.34 5.15
N PHE A 121 10.34 -18.08 4.78
CA PHE A 121 9.00 -17.51 4.61
C PHE A 121 8.92 -16.64 3.35
N ASN A 122 7.70 -16.36 2.89
CA ASN A 122 7.45 -15.47 1.76
C ASN A 122 7.20 -14.05 2.28
N ALA A 123 7.73 -13.05 1.59
CA ALA A 123 7.59 -11.64 1.93
C ALA A 123 7.48 -10.78 0.66
N ALA A 124 6.94 -9.58 0.81
CA ALA A 124 7.14 -8.52 -0.16
C ALA A 124 8.38 -7.72 0.26
N ALA A 125 9.26 -7.44 -0.70
CA ALA A 125 10.38 -6.54 -0.53
C ALA A 125 10.10 -5.25 -1.31
N LYS A 126 10.07 -4.12 -0.59
CA LYS A 126 10.02 -2.78 -1.18
C LYS A 126 11.43 -2.19 -1.16
N ILE A 127 12.04 -2.11 -2.33
CA ILE A 127 13.45 -1.81 -2.57
C ILE A 127 13.60 -0.36 -3.02
N TYR A 128 14.41 0.41 -2.31
CA TYR A 128 14.70 1.81 -2.57
C TYR A 128 16.11 1.91 -3.15
N ASP A 129 16.25 1.60 -4.44
CA ASP A 129 17.51 1.78 -5.15
C ASP A 129 17.60 3.22 -5.68
N PRO A 130 18.56 4.03 -5.19
CA PRO A 130 18.74 5.39 -5.67
C PRO A 130 18.93 5.50 -7.18
N LEU A 131 19.44 4.44 -7.83
CA LEU A 131 19.72 4.39 -9.26
C LEU A 131 18.47 4.30 -10.14
N TYR A 132 17.38 3.69 -9.64
CA TYR A 132 16.14 3.50 -10.40
C TYR A 132 15.01 4.46 -10.02
N TYR A 133 15.23 5.27 -8.99
CA TYR A 133 14.30 6.33 -8.61
C TYR A 133 14.25 7.45 -9.66
N GLY A 134 13.06 7.92 -10.02
CA GLY A 134 12.92 9.01 -10.99
C GLY A 134 13.40 10.35 -10.41
N PHE A 135 14.20 11.10 -11.18
CA PHE A 135 14.47 12.52 -10.90
C PHE A 135 13.38 13.37 -11.55
N LYS A 136 12.17 13.42 -10.98
CA LYS A 136 11.15 14.34 -11.48
C LYS A 136 11.11 15.58 -10.60
N ARG A 137 11.38 16.74 -11.21
CA ARG A 137 11.03 18.04 -10.62
C ARG A 137 9.52 18.22 -10.71
N LEU A 138 8.80 18.04 -9.61
CA LEU A 138 7.45 18.59 -9.48
C LEU A 138 7.59 20.09 -9.17
N ASN A 139 7.14 20.93 -10.09
CA ASN A 139 6.93 22.38 -9.88
C ASN A 139 8.17 23.23 -9.54
N GLY A 140 9.36 22.85 -10.02
CA GLY A 140 10.55 23.70 -9.95
C GLY A 140 11.28 23.74 -8.60
N HIS A 141 10.77 23.04 -7.58
CA HIS A 141 11.52 22.73 -6.38
C HIS A 141 12.28 21.42 -6.54
N TYR A 142 13.49 21.41 -6.01
CA TYR A 142 14.41 20.30 -6.12
C TYR A 142 14.00 19.20 -5.14
N GLN A 143 13.81 17.97 -5.63
CA GLN A 143 13.50 16.79 -4.81
C GLN A 143 14.72 15.85 -4.76
N GLY A 144 15.91 16.40 -4.49
CA GLY A 144 17.13 15.59 -4.35
C GLY A 144 16.99 14.52 -3.28
N ASP A 145 16.28 14.86 -2.20
CA ASP A 145 16.14 14.01 -1.02
C ASP A 145 14.91 13.08 -1.01
N CYS A 146 14.00 13.15 -2.00
CA CYS A 146 12.74 12.39 -1.94
C CYS A 146 12.97 10.87 -1.85
N LYS A 147 14.04 10.35 -2.43
CA LYS A 147 14.33 8.90 -2.43
C LYS A 147 14.58 8.38 -1.03
N TYR A 148 15.42 9.11 -0.31
CA TYR A 148 15.84 8.71 1.03
C TYR A 148 14.74 9.03 2.03
N GLU A 149 14.08 10.18 1.90
CA GLU A 149 12.94 10.54 2.73
C GLU A 149 11.77 9.54 2.57
N HIS A 150 11.44 9.08 1.37
CA HIS A 150 10.38 8.07 1.18
C HIS A 150 10.68 6.76 1.92
N TYR A 151 11.92 6.27 1.84
CA TYR A 151 12.34 5.09 2.57
C TYR A 151 12.25 5.30 4.09
N ARG A 152 12.79 6.41 4.60
CA ARG A 152 12.81 6.72 6.03
C ARG A 152 11.41 6.86 6.59
N THR A 153 10.57 7.63 5.92
CA THR A 153 9.20 7.91 6.33
C THR A 153 8.40 6.63 6.41
N GLU A 154 8.49 5.78 5.38
CA GLU A 154 7.80 4.50 5.38
C GLU A 154 8.33 3.55 6.45
N ALA A 155 9.64 3.46 6.61
CA ALA A 155 10.27 2.65 7.65
C ALA A 155 9.86 3.10 9.06
N ALA A 156 9.86 4.41 9.32
CA ALA A 156 9.45 4.98 10.59
C ALA A 156 7.96 4.73 10.88
N ALA A 157 7.10 4.86 9.85
CA ALA A 157 5.68 4.53 9.96
C ALA A 157 5.47 3.06 10.33
N TYR A 158 6.14 2.13 9.65
CA TYR A 158 6.04 0.71 9.98
C TYR A 158 6.58 0.37 11.37
N GLU A 159 7.70 0.97 11.79
CA GLU A 159 8.22 0.81 13.15
C GLU A 159 7.23 1.31 14.21
N HIS A 160 6.57 2.44 13.96
CA HIS A 160 5.55 3.00 14.84
C HIS A 160 4.31 2.11 14.92
N LEU A 161 3.80 1.67 13.77
CA LEU A 161 2.67 0.74 13.66
C LEU A 161 2.98 -0.59 14.37
N GLN A 162 4.20 -1.12 14.23
CA GLN A 162 4.62 -2.35 14.90
C GLN A 162 4.67 -2.18 16.42
N LYS A 163 5.25 -1.07 16.92
CA LYS A 163 5.26 -0.77 18.37
C LYS A 163 3.85 -0.64 18.95
N ALA A 164 2.91 -0.11 18.17
CA ALA A 164 1.51 0.00 18.53
C ALA A 164 0.69 -1.30 18.32
N GLY A 165 1.33 -2.38 17.84
CA GLY A 165 0.67 -3.66 17.58
C GLY A 165 -0.39 -3.60 16.46
N GLN A 166 -0.22 -2.72 15.49
CA GLN A 166 -1.16 -2.51 14.38
C GLN A 166 -0.73 -3.19 13.05
N THR A 167 0.47 -3.75 12.99
CA THR A 167 0.90 -4.58 11.85
C THR A 167 0.19 -5.94 11.86
N GLY A 168 0.00 -6.53 10.69
CA GLY A 168 -0.76 -7.78 10.53
C GLY A 168 -2.29 -7.62 10.62
N SER A 169 -2.76 -6.38 10.76
CA SER A 169 -4.18 -6.00 10.81
C SER A 169 -4.51 -5.12 9.60
N PHE A 170 -4.76 -3.82 9.81
CA PHE A 170 -4.94 -2.80 8.78
C PHE A 170 -3.65 -2.36 8.11
N ALA A 171 -2.49 -2.77 8.62
CA ALA A 171 -1.20 -2.63 7.94
C ALA A 171 -0.60 -4.03 7.70
N PRO A 172 0.27 -4.20 6.69
CA PRO A 172 1.05 -5.42 6.52
C PRO A 172 1.81 -5.78 7.78
N GLU A 173 2.06 -7.07 8.01
CA GLU A 173 3.07 -7.47 8.98
C GLU A 173 4.44 -6.90 8.58
N TYR A 174 5.19 -6.33 9.53
CA TYR A 174 6.47 -5.67 9.26
C TYR A 174 7.65 -6.55 9.71
N TYR A 175 8.52 -6.91 8.77
CA TYR A 175 9.68 -7.77 9.01
C TYR A 175 11.01 -6.99 9.11
N GLY A 176 10.95 -5.67 9.24
CA GLY A 176 12.12 -4.82 9.48
C GLY A 176 12.71 -4.16 8.23
N CYS A 177 13.73 -3.35 8.50
CA CYS A 177 14.56 -2.67 7.50
C CYS A 177 15.84 -3.44 7.22
N TRP A 178 16.17 -3.57 5.93
CA TRP A 178 17.27 -4.39 5.44
C TRP A 178 18.07 -3.64 4.38
N THR A 179 19.34 -4.03 4.24
CA THR A 179 20.26 -3.46 3.26
C THR A 179 21.10 -4.54 2.61
N PHE A 180 21.54 -4.29 1.38
CA PHE A 180 22.53 -5.09 0.69
C PHE A 180 23.31 -4.21 -0.29
N ASP A 181 24.43 -4.73 -0.77
CA ASP A 181 25.31 -4.00 -1.67
C ASP A 181 25.17 -4.52 -3.11
N LEU A 182 25.03 -3.59 -4.06
CA LEU A 182 25.06 -3.88 -5.49
C LEU A 182 26.32 -3.32 -6.13
N HIS A 183 27.04 -4.20 -6.82
CA HIS A 183 28.23 -3.85 -7.57
C HIS A 183 27.83 -3.32 -8.95
N ASN A 184 28.43 -2.20 -9.34
CA ASN A 184 28.27 -1.56 -10.64
C ASN A 184 29.63 -1.18 -11.21
N GLU A 185 29.67 -0.96 -12.51
CA GLU A 185 30.79 -0.32 -13.19
C GLU A 185 30.32 1.07 -13.65
N ILE A 186 31.02 2.12 -13.23
CA ILE A 186 30.72 3.51 -13.62
C ILE A 186 32.03 4.11 -14.12
N ASP A 187 32.06 4.64 -15.35
CA ASP A 187 33.28 5.16 -15.98
C ASP A 187 34.46 4.17 -16.00
N GLY A 188 34.18 2.86 -15.99
CA GLY A 188 35.19 1.79 -15.93
C GLY A 188 35.69 1.44 -14.51
N ASP A 189 35.22 2.17 -13.49
CA ASP A 189 35.54 1.88 -12.09
C ASP A 189 34.48 0.96 -11.47
N SER A 190 34.94 -0.15 -10.87
CA SER A 190 34.09 -1.03 -10.08
C SER A 190 33.72 -0.32 -8.77
N CYS A 191 32.45 0.01 -8.61
CA CYS A 191 31.88 0.65 -7.45
C CYS A 191 30.83 -0.27 -6.81
N SER A 192 30.57 -0.07 -5.52
CA SER A 192 29.46 -0.71 -4.82
C SER A 192 28.55 0.37 -4.27
N ARG A 193 27.24 0.16 -4.32
CA ARG A 193 26.27 1.03 -3.68
C ARG A 193 25.38 0.23 -2.73
N PRO A 194 25.05 0.77 -1.54
CA PRO A 194 24.07 0.15 -0.68
C PRO A 194 22.66 0.42 -1.20
N VAL A 195 21.82 -0.61 -1.13
CA VAL A 195 20.41 -0.56 -1.48
C VAL A 195 19.60 -0.89 -0.23
N ARG A 196 18.70 0.03 0.13
CA ARG A 196 17.80 -0.11 1.27
C ARG A 196 16.51 -0.79 0.85
N LEU A 197 15.93 -1.58 1.74
CA LEU A 197 14.62 -2.18 1.52
C LEU A 197 13.85 -2.40 2.82
N ILE A 198 12.54 -2.49 2.68
CA ILE A 198 11.60 -2.83 3.74
C ILE A 198 11.04 -4.21 3.41
N LEU A 199 11.12 -5.14 4.37
CA LEU A 199 10.45 -6.43 4.26
C LEU A 199 9.11 -6.37 4.99
N MET A 200 8.06 -6.83 4.32
CA MET A 200 6.70 -6.84 4.85
C MET A 200 5.93 -8.06 4.37
N GLU A 201 4.75 -8.29 4.95
CA GLU A 201 3.82 -9.34 4.56
C GLU A 201 3.60 -9.38 3.04
N TYR A 202 3.72 -10.57 2.45
CA TYR A 202 3.34 -10.76 1.05
C TYR A 202 1.82 -10.90 0.97
N LEU A 203 1.14 -9.81 0.61
CA LEU A 203 -0.30 -9.78 0.47
C LEU A 203 -0.74 -10.44 -0.85
N ILE A 204 -1.52 -11.52 -0.75
CA ILE A 204 -2.20 -12.14 -1.90
C ILE A 204 -3.57 -11.48 -2.02
N GLY A 205 -3.61 -10.35 -2.73
CA GLY A 205 -4.83 -9.55 -2.89
C GLY A 205 -4.80 -8.69 -4.14
N ILE A 206 -5.79 -7.82 -4.26
CA ILE A 206 -5.90 -6.81 -5.31
C ILE A 206 -6.15 -5.45 -4.68
N ASP A 207 -5.51 -4.39 -5.16
CA ASP A 207 -5.84 -3.04 -4.71
C ASP A 207 -7.18 -2.58 -5.29
N ILE A 208 -7.88 -1.69 -4.57
CA ILE A 208 -9.17 -1.14 -4.97
C ILE A 208 -9.11 -0.54 -6.38
N CYS A 209 -8.04 0.18 -6.74
CA CYS A 209 -7.91 0.81 -8.06
C CYS A 209 -7.83 -0.23 -9.19
N SER A 210 -7.08 -1.31 -9.01
CA SER A 210 -6.95 -2.41 -9.99
C SER A 210 -8.24 -3.22 -10.18
N THR A 211 -9.24 -3.08 -9.29
CA THR A 211 -10.55 -3.70 -9.51
C THR A 211 -11.37 -2.98 -10.59
N ARG A 212 -10.98 -1.77 -11.00
CA ARG A 212 -11.70 -1.05 -12.06
C ARG A 212 -11.58 -1.82 -13.37
N VAL A 213 -12.71 -2.24 -13.93
CA VAL A 213 -12.71 -2.83 -15.27
C VAL A 213 -12.83 -1.69 -16.27
N GLU A 214 -11.81 -1.54 -17.12
CA GLU A 214 -11.78 -0.58 -18.23
C GLU A 214 -12.72 -1.08 -19.35
N LYS A 215 -14.04 -1.07 -19.11
CA LYS A 215 -15.02 -1.65 -20.05
C LYS A 215 -15.37 -0.76 -21.24
N THR A 216 -14.89 0.48 -21.27
CA THR A 216 -15.17 1.39 -22.40
C THR A 216 -13.94 2.20 -22.80
N PRO A 217 -13.59 2.24 -24.11
CA PRO A 217 -12.54 3.12 -24.64
C PRO A 217 -12.88 4.62 -24.49
N GLU A 218 -14.13 4.94 -24.16
CA GLU A 218 -14.56 6.26 -23.72
C GLU A 218 -14.27 6.39 -22.21
N ARG A 219 -13.10 6.96 -21.89
CA ARG A 219 -12.66 7.34 -20.53
C ARG A 219 -13.68 8.15 -19.71
N GLN A 220 -14.77 8.59 -20.32
CA GLN A 220 -15.79 9.45 -19.70
C GLN A 220 -17.04 8.70 -19.23
N ILE A 221 -17.24 7.41 -19.56
CA ILE A 221 -18.55 6.75 -19.33
C ILE A 221 -18.46 5.36 -18.64
N GLY A 222 -17.29 4.77 -18.41
CA GLY A 222 -17.25 3.47 -17.71
C GLY A 222 -15.89 3.00 -17.19
N THR A 223 -15.50 3.49 -16.01
CA THR A 223 -14.33 3.04 -15.23
C THR A 223 -14.73 2.45 -13.88
N ASN A 224 -15.90 1.83 -13.80
CA ASN A 224 -16.54 1.57 -12.51
C ASN A 224 -16.38 0.13 -12.03
N SER A 225 -16.08 -0.04 -10.75
CA SER A 225 -16.16 -1.32 -10.04
C SER A 225 -17.62 -1.75 -9.75
N PHE A 226 -18.58 -1.31 -10.57
CA PHE A 226 -20.03 -1.55 -10.43
C PHE A 226 -20.45 -3.02 -10.51
N TYR A 227 -19.54 -3.92 -10.86
CA TYR A 227 -19.82 -5.35 -10.74
C TYR A 227 -19.88 -5.80 -9.27
N TYR A 228 -19.33 -5.00 -8.34
CA TYR A 228 -19.62 -5.14 -6.92
C TYR A 228 -20.88 -4.36 -6.53
N PRO A 229 -21.79 -4.95 -5.75
CA PRO A 229 -22.92 -4.23 -5.17
C PRO A 229 -22.46 -3.00 -4.40
N GLU A 230 -23.22 -1.91 -4.49
CA GLU A 230 -22.88 -0.65 -3.82
C GLU A 230 -22.70 -0.81 -2.31
N GLU A 231 -23.59 -1.56 -1.67
CA GLU A 231 -23.53 -1.87 -0.24
C GLU A 231 -22.18 -2.49 0.15
N TYR A 232 -21.67 -3.40 -0.68
CA TYR A 232 -20.36 -4.02 -0.47
C TYR A 232 -19.22 -3.02 -0.67
N ARG A 233 -19.28 -2.20 -1.73
CA ARG A 233 -18.25 -1.18 -2.01
C ARG A 233 -18.14 -0.17 -0.87
N LEU A 234 -19.27 0.33 -0.41
CA LEU A 234 -19.34 1.30 0.70
C LEU A 234 -18.92 0.68 2.04
N GLU A 235 -19.19 -0.61 2.27
CA GLU A 235 -18.72 -1.29 3.47
C GLU A 235 -17.19 -1.49 3.47
N VAL A 236 -16.60 -1.86 2.33
CA VAL A 236 -15.14 -1.92 2.17
C VAL A 236 -14.51 -0.55 2.42
N LEU A 237 -15.06 0.51 1.82
CA LEU A 237 -14.58 1.87 2.04
C LEU A 237 -14.69 2.29 3.51
N ALA A 238 -15.80 1.96 4.16
CA ALA A 238 -16.00 2.25 5.58
C ALA A 238 -14.90 1.59 6.44
N ARG A 239 -14.55 0.34 6.17
CA ARG A 239 -13.45 -0.35 6.88
C ARG A 239 -12.08 0.21 6.60
N ALA A 240 -11.83 0.64 5.35
CA ALA A 240 -10.59 1.32 5.00
C ALA A 240 -10.45 2.63 5.79
N LEU A 241 -11.53 3.42 5.87
CA LEU A 241 -11.59 4.65 6.67
C LEU A 241 -11.43 4.39 8.17
N GLU A 242 -12.04 3.32 8.70
CA GLU A 242 -11.84 2.91 10.10
C GLU A 242 -10.38 2.54 10.39
N GLY A 243 -9.76 1.76 9.50
CA GLY A 243 -8.34 1.41 9.59
C GLY A 243 -7.45 2.64 9.56
N TYR A 244 -7.74 3.57 8.65
CA TYR A 244 -7.02 4.83 8.51
C TYR A 244 -7.15 5.69 9.77
N ALA A 245 -8.37 5.90 10.26
CA ALA A 245 -8.61 6.67 11.47
C ALA A 245 -7.94 6.06 12.72
N ARG A 246 -7.87 4.73 12.82
CA ARG A 246 -7.11 4.05 13.89
C ARG A 246 -5.61 4.34 13.81
N GLN A 247 -5.04 4.36 12.61
CA GLN A 247 -3.63 4.71 12.41
C GLN A 247 -3.36 6.17 12.77
N VAL A 248 -4.25 7.09 12.36
CA VAL A 248 -4.17 8.50 12.75
C VAL A 248 -4.25 8.67 14.27
N SER A 249 -5.09 7.87 14.94
CA SER A 249 -5.25 7.92 16.41
C SER A 249 -3.99 7.56 17.19
N ILE A 250 -3.10 6.78 16.59
CA ILE A 250 -1.80 6.43 17.18
C ILE A 250 -0.66 7.30 16.65
N GLY A 251 -0.98 8.38 15.93
CA GLY A 251 0.00 9.32 15.40
C GLY A 251 0.59 8.97 14.04
N VAL A 252 -0.04 8.07 13.26
CA VAL A 252 0.40 7.72 11.90
C VAL A 252 -0.64 8.20 10.88
N ASP A 253 -0.35 9.30 10.19
CA ASP A 253 -1.16 9.84 9.10
C ASP A 253 -0.49 9.46 7.76
N GLN A 254 -1.12 8.62 6.95
CA GLN A 254 -0.52 8.15 5.69
C GLN A 254 -0.33 9.28 4.66
N ARG A 255 -1.18 10.32 4.69
CA ARG A 255 -1.25 11.43 3.71
C ARG A 255 -1.47 11.05 2.24
N ASP A 256 -1.67 9.77 1.95
CA ASP A 256 -1.91 9.25 0.60
C ASP A 256 -2.99 8.15 0.65
N PHE A 257 -4.12 8.46 1.28
CA PHE A 257 -5.25 7.54 1.39
C PHE A 257 -6.01 7.45 0.06
N ALA A 258 -5.57 6.54 -0.80
CA ALA A 258 -6.12 6.33 -2.13
C ALA A 258 -6.41 4.86 -2.42
N GLY A 259 -7.31 4.58 -3.39
CA GLY A 259 -7.68 3.21 -3.75
C GLY A 259 -6.51 2.34 -4.22
N SER A 260 -5.43 2.92 -4.76
CA SER A 260 -4.20 2.18 -5.09
C SER A 260 -3.43 1.70 -3.87
N ASN A 261 -3.69 2.30 -2.70
CA ASN A 261 -3.00 2.07 -1.44
C ASN A 261 -3.87 1.27 -0.45
N VAL A 262 -5.00 0.71 -0.92
CA VAL A 262 -5.90 -0.16 -0.15
C VAL A 262 -6.00 -1.53 -0.82
N MET A 263 -5.40 -2.53 -0.19
CA MET A 263 -5.39 -3.92 -0.64
C MET A 263 -6.59 -4.68 -0.07
N LEU A 264 -7.26 -5.43 -0.94
CA LEU A 264 -8.33 -6.38 -0.63
C LEU A 264 -7.73 -7.80 -0.61
N VAL A 265 -7.53 -8.34 0.58
CA VAL A 265 -6.93 -9.66 0.80
C VAL A 265 -8.02 -10.63 1.21
N ALA A 266 -8.00 -11.86 0.68
CA ALA A 266 -8.96 -12.88 1.10
C ALA A 266 -8.88 -13.05 2.63
N ALA A 267 -10.05 -13.14 3.28
CA ALA A 267 -10.10 -13.29 4.73
C ALA A 267 -9.65 -14.70 5.13
N ASP A 268 -8.38 -14.83 5.54
CA ASP A 268 -7.83 -16.09 6.08
C ASP A 268 -8.26 -16.32 7.54
N SER A 269 -9.49 -15.93 7.91
CA SER A 269 -9.93 -16.01 9.30
C SER A 269 -9.96 -17.47 9.77
N PRO A 270 -9.10 -17.86 10.72
CA PRO A 270 -9.09 -19.23 11.23
C PRO A 270 -10.34 -19.54 12.08
N THR A 271 -11.14 -18.53 12.43
CA THR A 271 -12.34 -18.67 13.27
C THR A 271 -13.62 -19.02 12.49
N GLY A 272 -13.55 -19.13 11.16
CA GLY A 272 -14.35 -20.12 10.43
C GLY A 272 -15.63 -19.70 9.72
N ILE A 273 -16.05 -18.43 9.69
CA ILE A 273 -17.08 -17.96 8.74
C ILE A 273 -16.74 -16.54 8.30
N PRO A 274 -16.50 -16.27 6.99
CA PRO A 274 -16.30 -14.92 6.52
C PRO A 274 -17.60 -14.13 6.67
N GLU A 275 -17.49 -12.89 7.12
CA GLU A 275 -18.61 -11.97 7.13
C GLU A 275 -19.10 -11.74 5.70
N ILE A 276 -20.42 -11.76 5.49
CA ILE A 276 -21.02 -11.63 4.16
C ILE A 276 -21.77 -10.31 4.08
N VAL A 277 -21.47 -9.51 3.05
CA VAL A 277 -22.14 -8.24 2.76
C VAL A 277 -22.58 -8.27 1.30
N ALA A 278 -23.88 -8.04 1.07
CA ALA A 278 -24.50 -8.14 -0.26
C ALA A 278 -24.18 -9.47 -0.99
N GLY A 279 -24.09 -10.58 -0.25
CA GLY A 279 -23.79 -11.90 -0.79
C GLY A 279 -22.31 -12.18 -1.07
N LEU A 280 -21.41 -11.25 -0.74
CA LEU A 280 -19.96 -11.38 -0.95
C LEU A 280 -19.22 -11.47 0.39
N ALA A 281 -18.20 -12.33 0.45
CA ALA A 281 -17.32 -12.41 1.61
C ALA A 281 -16.47 -11.14 1.74
N MET A 282 -16.46 -10.55 2.94
CA MET A 282 -15.67 -9.37 3.23
C MET A 282 -14.18 -9.71 3.27
N PRO A 283 -13.34 -8.97 2.52
CA PRO A 283 -11.89 -9.15 2.54
C PRO A 283 -11.29 -8.55 3.80
N ARG A 284 -10.08 -8.99 4.15
CA ARG A 284 -9.19 -8.23 5.02
C ARG A 284 -8.72 -7.00 4.25
N ILE A 285 -8.92 -5.82 4.85
CA ILE A 285 -8.51 -4.54 4.29
C ILE A 285 -7.13 -4.19 4.84
N VAL A 286 -6.18 -3.92 3.95
CA VAL A 286 -4.80 -3.60 4.32
C VAL A 286 -4.34 -2.33 3.62
N LEU A 287 -3.95 -1.32 4.39
CA LEU A 287 -3.39 -0.06 3.92
C LEU A 287 -1.89 -0.24 3.67
N VAL A 288 -1.40 0.21 2.51
CA VAL A 288 -0.02 0.04 2.07
C VAL A 288 0.52 1.36 1.51
N ASP A 289 1.85 1.47 1.35
CA ASP A 289 2.53 2.67 0.83
C ASP A 289 2.51 3.86 1.80
N TYR A 290 3.40 3.81 2.80
CA TYR A 290 3.55 4.87 3.83
C TYR A 290 4.70 5.83 3.52
N ASN A 291 5.16 5.92 2.28
CA ASN A 291 6.29 6.78 1.91
C ASN A 291 6.02 8.28 2.05
N GLN A 292 4.75 8.69 2.12
CA GLN A 292 4.31 10.06 2.36
C GLN A 292 3.80 10.28 3.80
N ALA A 293 3.90 9.27 4.65
CA ALA A 293 3.32 9.33 5.98
C ALA A 293 3.90 10.48 6.83
N TYR A 294 3.10 10.92 7.79
CA TYR A 294 3.48 11.86 8.82
C TYR A 294 3.30 11.22 10.18
N LEU A 295 4.31 11.38 11.02
CA LEU A 295 4.32 10.88 12.38
C LEU A 295 4.13 12.02 13.35
N ASP A 296 3.01 11.98 14.07
CA ASP A 296 2.77 12.85 15.21
C ASP A 296 3.34 12.20 16.47
N CYS A 297 4.57 12.54 16.82
CA CYS A 297 5.22 12.04 18.01
C CYS A 297 4.58 12.56 19.31
N GLU A 298 3.76 13.62 19.27
CA GLU A 298 3.12 14.17 20.46
C GLU A 298 1.92 13.32 20.92
N SER A 299 1.34 12.52 20.01
CA SER A 299 0.18 11.69 20.33
C SER A 299 0.52 10.47 21.20
N GLU A 300 1.81 10.07 21.30
CA GLU A 300 2.25 8.89 22.06
C GLU A 300 1.90 8.95 23.58
N GLY A 301 1.56 10.13 24.11
CA GLY A 301 1.19 10.30 25.52
C GLY A 301 -0.31 10.41 25.81
N SER A 302 -1.14 10.66 24.79
CA SER A 302 -2.57 10.89 24.98
C SER A 302 -3.33 9.59 24.75
N ALA A 303 -3.29 8.70 25.74
CA ALA A 303 -4.05 7.45 25.76
C ALA A 303 -5.55 7.73 25.94
N THR A 304 -6.17 8.43 24.99
CA THR A 304 -7.62 8.42 24.86
C THR A 304 -8.03 7.01 24.43
N SER A 305 -9.02 6.43 25.09
CA SER A 305 -9.50 5.09 24.77
C SER A 305 -10.27 5.02 23.44
N LEU A 306 -10.61 6.18 22.86
CA LEU A 306 -11.43 6.29 21.66
C LEU A 306 -10.57 6.67 20.47
N SER A 307 -10.81 6.01 19.34
CA SER A 307 -10.16 6.37 18.08
C SER A 307 -10.76 7.67 17.52
N VAL A 308 -9.99 8.35 16.68
CA VAL A 308 -10.45 9.43 15.81
C VAL A 308 -11.65 8.94 15.00
N ASN A 309 -12.63 9.82 14.83
CA ASN A 309 -13.82 9.51 14.04
C ASN A 309 -13.45 9.40 12.55
N PRO A 310 -13.80 8.30 11.85
CA PRO A 310 -13.54 8.17 10.42
C PRO A 310 -14.18 9.29 9.58
N ALA A 311 -15.32 9.84 10.01
CA ALA A 311 -15.93 11.00 9.35
C ALA A 311 -15.04 12.26 9.44
N LEU A 312 -14.26 12.42 10.50
CA LEU A 312 -13.38 13.58 10.66
C LEU A 312 -12.20 13.53 9.68
N VAL A 313 -11.56 12.36 9.55
CA VAL A 313 -10.40 12.20 8.65
C VAL A 313 -10.80 12.24 7.18
N ALA A 314 -12.02 11.84 6.85
CA ALA A 314 -12.53 11.82 5.47
C ALA A 314 -13.28 13.09 5.06
N TRP A 315 -13.51 14.04 5.99
CA TRP A 315 -14.45 15.14 5.75
C TRP A 315 -14.08 16.01 4.54
N ASN A 316 -12.79 16.34 4.42
CA ASN A 316 -12.26 17.18 3.34
C ASN A 316 -11.58 16.36 2.24
N GLU A 317 -11.65 15.03 2.33
CA GLU A 317 -11.06 14.15 1.34
C GLU A 317 -12.02 14.00 0.16
N ARG A 318 -11.50 14.09 -1.05
CA ARG A 318 -12.30 13.85 -2.27
C ARG A 318 -12.33 12.36 -2.55
N LEU A 319 -13.20 11.62 -1.86
CA LEU A 319 -13.25 10.17 -1.99
C LEU A 319 -13.60 9.74 -3.42
N TRP A 320 -14.35 10.56 -4.17
CA TRP A 320 -14.64 10.29 -5.58
C TRP A 320 -13.41 10.36 -6.50
N GLU A 321 -12.41 11.19 -6.20
CA GLU A 321 -11.16 11.23 -6.99
C GLU A 321 -10.29 9.99 -6.69
N ASN A 322 -10.16 9.66 -5.40
CA ASN A 322 -9.24 8.63 -4.91
C ASN A 322 -9.83 7.21 -4.95
N PHE A 323 -11.15 7.08 -4.93
CA PHE A 323 -11.93 5.84 -4.89
C PHE A 323 -13.01 5.82 -6.00
N ASP A 324 -12.73 6.45 -7.15
CA ASP A 324 -13.57 6.32 -8.35
C ASP A 324 -13.93 4.85 -8.64
N GLY A 325 -15.18 4.64 -9.08
CA GLY A 325 -15.81 3.33 -9.22
C GLY A 325 -16.20 2.62 -7.91
N TRP A 326 -15.72 3.06 -6.75
CA TRP A 326 -16.05 2.51 -5.43
C TRP A 326 -17.03 3.36 -4.63
N VAL A 327 -17.06 4.66 -4.86
CA VAL A 327 -18.11 5.55 -4.34
C VAL A 327 -19.19 5.81 -5.39
N PRO A 328 -20.40 6.22 -4.99
CA PRO A 328 -21.39 6.78 -5.89
C PRO A 328 -20.85 8.00 -6.67
N LEU A 329 -21.20 8.12 -7.96
CA LEU A 329 -20.72 9.21 -8.83
C LEU A 329 -21.26 10.58 -8.42
N ASP A 330 -22.42 10.62 -7.76
CA ASP A 330 -23.02 11.83 -7.24
C ASP A 330 -22.26 12.42 -6.03
N TRP A 331 -21.27 11.70 -5.49
CA TRP A 331 -20.35 12.25 -4.47
C TRP A 331 -19.33 13.26 -5.03
N GLU A 332 -19.38 13.59 -6.32
CA GLU A 332 -18.81 14.86 -6.80
C GLU A 332 -19.40 16.07 -6.06
N ASP A 333 -20.63 15.93 -5.53
CA ASP A 333 -21.20 16.81 -4.51
C ASP A 333 -20.78 16.33 -3.10
N ASP A 334 -19.89 17.09 -2.47
CA ASP A 334 -19.38 16.83 -1.11
C ASP A 334 -20.50 16.64 -0.09
N TYR A 335 -21.70 17.23 -0.31
CA TYR A 335 -22.83 17.08 0.59
C TYR A 335 -23.29 15.62 0.75
N LEU A 336 -23.36 14.85 -0.35
CA LEU A 336 -23.81 13.46 -0.30
C LEU A 336 -22.78 12.56 0.39
N GLN A 337 -21.49 12.85 0.18
CA GLN A 337 -20.40 12.20 0.91
C GLN A 337 -20.51 12.49 2.42
N HIS A 338 -20.67 13.76 2.81
CA HIS A 338 -20.81 14.15 4.22
C HIS A 338 -22.04 13.51 4.87
N GLU A 339 -23.17 13.47 4.18
CA GLU A 339 -24.37 12.81 4.66
C GLU A 339 -24.12 11.32 4.92
N TRP A 340 -23.44 10.63 4.00
CA TRP A 340 -23.07 9.24 4.17
C TRP A 340 -22.11 9.03 5.36
N LEU A 341 -21.06 9.85 5.48
CA LEU A 341 -20.07 9.76 6.56
C LEU A 341 -20.75 9.88 7.94
N LEU A 342 -21.68 10.82 8.08
CA LEU A 342 -22.42 10.97 9.33
C LEU A 342 -23.40 9.83 9.60
N LYS A 343 -24.12 9.38 8.57
CA LYS A 343 -25.00 8.22 8.71
C LYS A 343 -24.23 6.97 9.12
N ARG A 344 -22.99 6.79 8.62
CA ARG A 344 -22.15 5.63 8.92
C ARG A 344 -21.50 5.72 10.30
N PHE A 345 -20.84 6.84 10.62
CA PHE A 345 -19.95 6.94 11.80
C PHE A 345 -20.51 7.77 12.95
N CYS A 346 -21.67 8.42 12.78
CA CYS A 346 -22.26 9.31 13.79
C CYS A 346 -23.70 8.94 14.17
N ARG A 347 -24.16 7.72 13.89
CA ARG A 347 -25.42 7.19 14.45
C ARG A 347 -25.28 6.77 15.91
N ASP A 348 -26.41 6.59 16.58
CA ASP A 348 -26.47 6.08 17.95
C ASP A 348 -25.76 4.72 18.03
N GLY A 349 -24.93 4.52 19.07
CA GLY A 349 -24.03 3.38 19.23
C GLY A 349 -22.68 3.53 18.52
N GLN A 350 -22.59 4.22 17.38
CA GLN A 350 -21.30 4.51 16.70
C GLN A 350 -20.55 5.66 17.36
N ARG A 351 -21.28 6.68 17.84
CA ARG A 351 -20.69 7.83 18.56
C ARG A 351 -19.90 7.46 19.81
N GLU A 352 -20.16 6.27 20.38
CA GLU A 352 -19.47 5.77 21.57
C GLU A 352 -18.12 5.13 21.23
N LEU A 353 -17.87 4.80 19.96
CA LEU A 353 -16.64 4.15 19.49
C LEU A 353 -15.54 5.15 19.12
N TYR A 354 -15.92 6.41 18.88
CA TYR A 354 -15.04 7.42 18.32
C TYR A 354 -15.07 8.72 19.11
N LEU A 355 -14.02 9.53 18.94
CA LEU A 355 -14.03 10.91 19.38
C LEU A 355 -15.20 11.68 18.75
N PRO A 356 -15.87 12.59 19.50
CA PRO A 356 -16.97 13.37 18.96
C PRO A 356 -16.47 14.30 17.84
N LEU A 357 -17.32 14.51 16.84
CA LEU A 357 -17.04 15.51 15.81
C LEU A 357 -17.06 16.93 16.42
N PRO A 358 -16.19 17.83 15.95
CA PRO A 358 -16.27 19.24 16.32
C PRO A 358 -17.64 19.87 15.98
N ASP A 359 -18.14 20.72 16.86
CA ASP A 359 -19.46 21.39 16.70
C ASP A 359 -19.62 22.18 15.39
N TYR A 360 -18.52 22.62 14.77
CA TYR A 360 -18.60 23.37 13.50
C TYR A 360 -18.99 22.46 12.33
N LEU A 361 -18.52 21.20 12.31
CA LEU A 361 -18.90 20.22 11.29
C LEU A 361 -20.37 19.81 11.44
N ILE A 362 -20.82 19.64 12.69
CA ILE A 362 -22.24 19.36 12.98
C ILE A 362 -23.13 20.51 12.49
N ARG A 363 -22.72 21.76 12.75
CA ARG A 363 -23.45 22.97 12.31
C ARG A 363 -23.46 23.16 10.81
N GLU A 364 -22.34 22.89 10.14
CA GLU A 364 -22.25 22.92 8.67
C GLU A 364 -23.30 21.99 8.06
N LEU A 365 -23.46 20.78 8.61
CA LEU A 365 -24.48 19.84 8.13
C LEU A 365 -25.91 20.32 8.40
N GLU A 366 -26.21 20.80 9.60
CA GLU A 366 -27.56 21.33 9.93
C GLU A 366 -27.97 22.45 8.97
N SER A 367 -27.01 23.22 8.47
CA SER A 367 -27.26 24.25 7.46
C SER A 367 -27.65 23.67 6.10
N HIS A 368 -27.01 22.58 5.67
CA HIS A 368 -27.32 21.92 4.40
C HIS A 368 -28.68 21.21 4.43
N VAL A 369 -29.03 20.55 5.54
CA VAL A 369 -30.36 19.90 5.70
C VAL A 369 -31.50 20.94 5.61
N ARG A 370 -31.30 22.14 6.19
CA ARG A 370 -32.26 23.24 6.07
C ARG A 370 -32.38 23.78 4.65
N MET A 371 -31.31 23.74 3.86
CA MET A 371 -31.32 24.19 2.46
C MET A 371 -31.97 23.16 1.54
N GLY A 372 -31.73 21.85 1.74
CA GLY A 372 -32.30 20.78 0.94
C GLY A 372 -33.80 20.57 1.14
N SER A 373 -34.32 20.81 2.36
CA SER A 373 -35.75 20.74 2.68
C SER A 373 -36.56 21.95 2.19
N GLY A 374 -35.91 23.02 1.71
CA GLY A 374 -36.56 24.27 1.30
C GLY A 374 -37.12 24.30 -0.13
N LEU A 375 -36.90 23.24 -0.93
CA LEU A 375 -37.39 23.19 -2.32
C LEU A 375 -38.85 22.70 -2.43
N ASP A 376 -39.46 22.21 -1.35
CA ASP A 376 -40.91 21.98 -1.25
C ASP A 376 -41.66 23.26 -0.85
N GLY A 377 -41.33 24.38 -1.49
CA GLY A 377 -42.05 25.63 -1.32
C GLY A 377 -43.49 25.52 -1.83
N PRO A 378 -44.50 26.09 -1.12
CA PRO A 378 -45.93 25.96 -1.43
C PRO A 378 -46.41 26.70 -2.71
N ASN A 379 -45.50 27.07 -3.62
CA ASN A 379 -45.82 27.75 -4.88
C ASN A 379 -45.74 26.82 -6.10
N GLY A 380 -46.11 25.54 -5.94
CA GLY A 380 -46.49 24.71 -7.06
C GLY A 380 -47.70 25.32 -7.77
N PRO A 381 -47.70 25.46 -9.11
CA PRO A 381 -48.80 26.09 -9.83
C PRO A 381 -50.11 25.32 -9.60
N PRO A 382 -51.23 26.00 -9.33
CA PRO A 382 -52.51 25.33 -9.12
C PRO A 382 -53.04 24.85 -10.47
N GLY A 383 -52.80 23.59 -10.82
CA GLY A 383 -53.38 23.06 -12.05
C GLY A 383 -52.98 21.64 -12.41
N ALA A 384 -53.98 20.76 -12.40
CA ALA A 384 -54.06 19.46 -13.07
C ALA A 384 -53.35 18.27 -12.40
N SER A 385 -54.09 17.59 -11.53
CA SER A 385 -54.09 16.12 -11.48
C SER A 385 -55.49 15.63 -11.14
N GLN A 386 -56.17 15.14 -12.17
CA GLN A 386 -57.39 14.34 -12.04
C GLN A 386 -57.02 12.95 -11.54
N GLY A 387 -57.78 12.53 -10.53
CA GLY A 387 -57.98 11.19 -9.98
C GLY A 387 -57.21 10.01 -10.58
N ILE A 388 -56.32 9.46 -9.77
CA ILE A 388 -56.12 8.01 -9.67
C ILE A 388 -56.29 7.64 -8.20
N LYS A 389 -57.34 6.87 -7.91
CA LYS A 389 -57.56 6.22 -6.61
C LYS A 389 -56.44 5.18 -6.42
N SER A 390 -55.62 5.37 -5.39
CA SER A 390 -54.69 4.36 -4.89
C SER A 390 -55.32 3.74 -3.64
N GLU A 391 -55.50 2.42 -3.69
CA GLU A 391 -55.91 1.57 -2.57
C GLU A 391 -54.78 1.51 -1.53
N GLN A 392 -55.15 1.61 -0.24
CA GLN A 392 -54.24 1.37 0.87
C GLN A 392 -53.83 -0.10 0.92
N PRO A 393 -52.54 -0.42 1.14
CA PRO A 393 -52.15 -1.68 1.73
C PRO A 393 -52.00 -1.55 3.25
N ASP A 394 -52.49 -2.59 3.90
CA ASP A 394 -52.51 -2.82 5.33
C ASP A 394 -51.13 -2.74 6.00
N HIS A 395 -51.16 -2.19 7.21
CA HIS A 395 -50.08 -2.28 8.19
C HIS A 395 -49.75 -3.75 8.51
N ASN A 396 -48.47 -4.11 8.38
CA ASN A 396 -47.90 -5.26 9.07
C ASN A 396 -46.64 -4.80 9.82
N PRO A 397 -46.50 -5.05 11.13
CA PRO A 397 -45.35 -4.59 11.89
C PRO A 397 -44.14 -5.52 11.69
N GLU A 398 -42.95 -4.92 11.61
CA GLU A 398 -41.67 -5.61 11.62
C GLU A 398 -41.42 -6.38 12.94
N PRO A 399 -40.67 -7.49 12.90
CA PRO A 399 -40.33 -8.26 14.08
C PRO A 399 -39.16 -7.64 14.85
N THR A 400 -39.40 -7.37 16.13
CA THR A 400 -38.38 -7.07 17.13
C THR A 400 -37.46 -8.28 17.34
N PHE A 401 -36.19 -8.16 16.93
CA PHE A 401 -35.13 -9.07 17.36
C PHE A 401 -34.49 -8.54 18.66
N SER A 402 -34.90 -9.12 19.78
CA SER A 402 -34.29 -8.92 21.10
C SER A 402 -33.27 -10.04 21.36
N ALA A 403 -31.98 -9.75 21.10
CA ALA A 403 -30.89 -10.58 21.59
C ALA A 403 -30.49 -10.11 22.99
N SER A 404 -30.98 -10.81 24.01
CA SER A 404 -30.53 -10.70 25.40
C SER A 404 -29.17 -11.37 25.55
N MET A 405 -28.11 -10.58 25.76
CA MET A 405 -26.87 -11.08 26.35
C MET A 405 -26.85 -10.71 27.83
N ASN A 406 -27.17 -11.70 28.67
CA ASN A 406 -26.82 -11.70 30.08
C ASN A 406 -25.32 -11.97 30.20
N ASN A 407 -24.56 -11.04 30.77
CA ASN A 407 -23.26 -11.37 31.37
C ASN A 407 -23.09 -10.64 32.70
N SER A 408 -23.56 -11.29 33.76
CA SER A 408 -23.29 -10.95 35.14
C SER A 408 -22.06 -11.75 35.61
N GLY A 409 -20.96 -11.06 35.89
CA GLY A 409 -19.71 -11.69 36.35
C GLY A 409 -18.90 -10.76 37.25
N ASN A 410 -19.25 -10.78 38.53
CA ASN A 410 -18.66 -10.10 39.68
C ASN A 410 -17.14 -9.84 39.65
N ALA A 411 -16.79 -8.59 39.96
CA ALA A 411 -15.53 -8.19 40.54
C ALA A 411 -15.36 -8.73 41.97
N LYS A 412 -14.18 -9.26 42.30
CA LYS A 412 -13.66 -9.37 43.66
C LYS A 412 -12.13 -9.47 43.63
N SER A 413 -11.46 -8.37 43.99
CA SER A 413 -10.14 -8.40 44.63
C SER A 413 -10.28 -9.06 46.01
N PRO A 414 -9.23 -9.68 46.58
CA PRO A 414 -8.23 -8.89 47.33
C PRO A 414 -6.80 -9.49 47.40
N GLY A 415 -5.85 -8.71 47.92
CA GLY A 415 -4.85 -9.26 48.85
C GLY A 415 -3.38 -9.12 48.48
N SER A 416 -2.78 -8.04 48.98
CA SER A 416 -1.34 -7.86 49.23
C SER A 416 -0.86 -8.77 50.37
N VAL A 417 0.28 -9.48 50.22
CA VAL A 417 1.17 -9.93 51.31
C VAL A 417 2.62 -9.98 50.82
N ASP A 418 3.52 -9.51 51.68
CA ASP A 418 4.98 -9.41 51.59
C ASP A 418 5.76 -10.73 51.35
N GLY A 419 7.03 -10.60 50.93
CA GLY A 419 8.03 -11.66 50.64
C GLY A 419 8.50 -12.50 51.87
N PRO A 420 9.68 -13.18 51.89
CA PRO A 420 10.91 -12.95 51.10
C PRO A 420 11.69 -14.22 50.59
N SER A 421 12.77 -13.96 49.84
CA SER A 421 14.08 -14.66 49.70
C SER A 421 14.23 -16.17 49.94
N ASN A 422 14.81 -16.89 48.96
CA ASN A 422 16.01 -17.78 49.06
C ASN A 422 16.09 -18.68 47.81
N SER A 423 17.16 -18.60 47.01
CA SER A 423 18.47 -19.27 47.11
C SER A 423 18.54 -20.51 46.22
N ASN A 424 19.52 -20.49 45.31
CA ASN A 424 20.23 -21.57 44.63
C ASN A 424 19.78 -23.00 44.94
N ASP A 425 19.58 -23.81 43.89
CA ASP A 425 20.38 -25.03 43.80
C ASP A 425 20.55 -25.55 42.37
N ASP A 426 21.80 -25.95 42.14
CA ASP A 426 22.37 -26.54 40.94
C ASP A 426 21.74 -27.89 40.59
N SER A 427 21.61 -28.20 39.29
CA SER A 427 21.77 -29.55 38.72
C SER A 427 21.44 -29.60 37.22
N ALA A 428 22.42 -29.40 36.34
CA ALA A 428 22.33 -29.97 34.99
C ALA A 428 23.72 -30.43 34.52
N ARG A 429 23.79 -31.74 34.30
CA ARG A 429 24.99 -32.53 34.06
C ARG A 429 25.67 -32.15 32.74
N SER A 430 26.97 -31.93 32.84
CA SER A 430 27.95 -31.93 31.75
C SER A 430 27.95 -33.28 31.02
N ILE A 431 27.77 -33.26 29.70
CA ILE A 431 28.19 -34.33 28.80
C ILE A 431 29.21 -33.71 27.84
N GLN A 432 30.49 -34.02 28.08
CA GLN A 432 31.58 -33.79 27.13
C GLN A 432 31.37 -34.67 25.90
N SER A 433 31.21 -34.05 24.74
CA SER A 433 31.34 -34.70 23.44
C SER A 433 32.50 -34.02 22.71
N SER A 434 33.64 -34.70 22.69
CA SER A 434 34.80 -34.38 21.88
C SER A 434 34.53 -34.74 20.42
N PHE A 435 34.57 -33.76 19.51
CA PHE A 435 34.70 -34.03 18.09
C PHE A 435 35.80 -33.18 17.45
N ASP A 436 36.59 -33.88 16.64
CA ASP A 436 37.87 -33.55 16.02
C ASP A 436 37.70 -32.54 14.86
N PRO A 437 38.43 -31.41 14.82
CA PRO A 437 38.24 -30.36 13.82
C PRO A 437 39.25 -30.53 12.67
N ASN A 438 39.01 -31.44 11.74
CA ASN A 438 39.80 -31.53 10.49
C ASN A 438 38.97 -32.09 9.33
N ILE A 439 38.20 -31.23 8.64
CA ILE A 439 37.70 -31.51 7.28
C ILE A 439 37.92 -30.25 6.43
N PRO A 440 38.68 -30.32 5.32
CA PRO A 440 38.94 -29.16 4.47
C PRO A 440 37.74 -28.85 3.56
N LEU A 441 37.41 -27.56 3.46
CA LEU A 441 36.46 -26.99 2.51
C LEU A 441 36.96 -27.20 1.08
N THR A 442 36.09 -27.77 0.22
CA THR A 442 36.34 -27.92 -1.22
C THR A 442 35.79 -26.69 -1.97
N GLU A 443 36.59 -26.19 -2.92
CA GLU A 443 36.28 -25.06 -3.81
C GLU A 443 35.01 -25.30 -4.63
N VAL A 444 34.13 -24.29 -4.64
CA VAL A 444 32.98 -24.21 -5.53
C VAL A 444 33.41 -23.50 -6.81
N THR A 445 33.32 -24.19 -7.95
CA THR A 445 33.59 -23.66 -9.28
C THR A 445 32.39 -22.89 -9.82
N GLU A 446 32.63 -21.72 -10.41
CA GLU A 446 31.60 -20.88 -11.04
C GLU A 446 30.99 -21.54 -12.29
N PRO A 447 29.66 -21.40 -12.54
CA PRO A 447 29.05 -21.84 -13.78
C PRO A 447 29.26 -20.83 -14.93
N PRO A 448 29.20 -21.28 -16.19
CA PRO A 448 29.56 -20.46 -17.36
C PRO A 448 28.54 -19.35 -17.66
N ARG A 449 29.05 -18.18 -18.07
CA ARG A 449 28.27 -17.04 -18.60
C ARG A 449 27.52 -17.44 -19.87
N VAL A 450 26.19 -17.32 -19.84
CA VAL A 450 25.33 -17.36 -21.03
C VAL A 450 25.14 -15.93 -21.53
N THR A 451 25.61 -15.62 -22.73
CA THR A 451 25.40 -14.33 -23.40
C THR A 451 24.09 -14.34 -24.18
N TYR A 452 23.14 -13.47 -23.78
CA TYR A 452 21.95 -13.16 -24.57
C TYR A 452 22.25 -12.02 -25.54
N LYS A 453 21.80 -12.17 -26.80
CA LYS A 453 21.77 -11.06 -27.76
C LYS A 453 20.51 -10.22 -27.50
N PRO A 454 20.61 -8.88 -27.47
CA PRO A 454 19.44 -8.03 -27.33
C PRO A 454 18.65 -8.00 -28.63
N GLU A 455 17.34 -8.28 -28.55
CA GLU A 455 16.38 -7.96 -29.60
C GLU A 455 15.86 -6.52 -29.43
N ASP A 456 15.46 -5.95 -30.57
CA ASP A 456 15.05 -4.56 -30.81
C ASP A 456 13.97 -4.05 -29.81
N PRO A 457 14.21 -2.92 -29.11
CA PRO A 457 13.28 -2.35 -28.11
C PRO A 457 11.95 -1.83 -28.68
N SER A 458 11.79 -1.77 -30.01
CA SER A 458 10.61 -1.16 -30.64
C SER A 458 9.40 -2.08 -30.82
N SER A 459 9.45 -3.36 -30.42
CA SER A 459 8.37 -4.34 -30.67
C SER A 459 7.53 -4.77 -29.45
N ARG A 460 7.76 -4.23 -28.25
CA ARG A 460 7.02 -4.63 -27.03
C ARG A 460 6.06 -3.55 -26.52
N PHE A 461 5.01 -3.31 -27.29
CA PHE A 461 3.70 -2.96 -26.72
C PHE A 461 2.80 -4.18 -26.92
N VAL A 462 2.72 -5.05 -25.91
CA VAL A 462 1.81 -6.19 -25.93
C VAL A 462 0.39 -5.64 -25.76
N HIS A 463 -0.41 -5.84 -26.81
CA HIS A 463 -1.85 -5.61 -26.84
C HIS A 463 -2.55 -6.35 -25.68
N PHE A 464 -3.29 -5.62 -24.84
CA PHE A 464 -4.26 -6.19 -23.88
C PHE A 464 -5.44 -6.93 -24.54
N GLY A 465 -5.56 -6.88 -25.88
CA GLY A 465 -6.60 -7.59 -26.64
C GLY A 465 -6.52 -9.13 -26.60
N ALA A 466 -5.49 -9.71 -25.97
CA ALA A 466 -5.40 -11.16 -25.76
C ALA A 466 -6.24 -11.65 -24.57
N ILE A 467 -6.56 -10.79 -23.60
CA ILE A 467 -7.38 -11.17 -22.42
C ILE A 467 -8.86 -11.31 -22.81
N ASP A 468 -9.38 -10.44 -23.69
CA ASP A 468 -10.78 -10.50 -24.13
C ASP A 468 -11.11 -11.79 -24.88
N LYS A 469 -10.19 -12.31 -25.70
CA LYS A 469 -10.38 -13.59 -26.41
C LYS A 469 -10.28 -14.82 -25.51
N ALA A 470 -9.61 -14.72 -24.36
CA ALA A 470 -9.51 -15.83 -23.42
C ALA A 470 -10.74 -15.95 -22.50
N LEU A 471 -11.51 -14.86 -22.35
CA LEU A 471 -12.70 -14.81 -21.50
C LEU A 471 -14.02 -14.92 -22.29
N GLU A 472 -14.01 -14.80 -23.63
CA GLU A 472 -15.16 -15.10 -24.48
C GLU A 472 -15.60 -16.56 -24.34
N GLY A 473 -16.71 -16.80 -23.64
CA GLY A 473 -17.35 -18.12 -23.50
C GLY A 473 -17.14 -18.82 -22.17
N ILE A 474 -16.41 -18.23 -21.22
CA ILE A 474 -16.32 -18.77 -19.85
C ILE A 474 -17.54 -18.29 -19.05
N PRO A 475 -18.37 -19.18 -18.47
CA PRO A 475 -19.48 -18.77 -17.61
C PRO A 475 -18.96 -17.98 -16.41
N MET A 476 -19.68 -16.92 -16.03
CA MET A 476 -19.32 -16.10 -14.86
C MET A 476 -19.11 -17.00 -13.63
N PRO A 477 -17.98 -16.88 -12.92
CA PRO A 477 -17.69 -17.72 -11.77
C PRO A 477 -18.73 -17.56 -10.67
N SER A 478 -19.04 -18.67 -10.00
CA SER A 478 -20.11 -18.76 -9.01
C SER A 478 -19.70 -18.26 -7.62
N SER A 479 -18.41 -17.98 -7.44
CA SER A 479 -17.84 -17.53 -6.17
C SER A 479 -16.70 -16.54 -6.39
N THR A 480 -16.46 -15.68 -5.40
CA THR A 480 -15.32 -14.77 -5.35
C THR A 480 -13.99 -15.54 -5.38
N GLU A 481 -13.89 -16.68 -4.69
CA GLU A 481 -12.67 -17.49 -4.70
C GLU A 481 -12.34 -18.04 -6.10
N GLU A 482 -13.35 -18.41 -6.88
CA GLU A 482 -13.19 -18.84 -8.26
C GLU A 482 -12.83 -17.67 -9.20
N LEU A 483 -13.43 -16.49 -8.99
CA LEU A 483 -13.04 -15.26 -9.69
C LEU A 483 -11.58 -14.87 -9.39
N PHE A 484 -11.17 -14.92 -8.12
CA PHE A 484 -9.79 -14.65 -7.71
C PHE A 484 -8.81 -15.67 -8.28
N ARG A 485 -9.16 -16.96 -8.28
CA ARG A 485 -8.35 -18.02 -8.91
C ARG A 485 -8.22 -17.81 -10.42
N LEU A 486 -9.28 -17.41 -11.12
CA LEU A 486 -9.26 -17.15 -12.56
C LEU A 486 -8.43 -15.91 -12.90
N LEU A 487 -8.58 -14.82 -12.15
CA LEU A 487 -7.76 -13.62 -12.31
C LEU A 487 -6.28 -13.95 -12.04
N HIS A 488 -5.99 -14.68 -10.98
CA HIS A 488 -4.63 -15.10 -10.64
C HIS A 488 -4.04 -16.07 -11.68
N ALA A 489 -4.82 -17.01 -12.21
CA ALA A 489 -4.38 -17.91 -13.27
C ALA A 489 -4.10 -17.15 -14.57
N SER A 490 -4.91 -16.16 -14.93
CA SER A 490 -4.71 -15.30 -16.10
C SER A 490 -3.45 -14.43 -15.99
N VAL A 491 -3.17 -13.90 -14.80
CA VAL A 491 -1.94 -13.14 -14.53
C VAL A 491 -0.70 -14.05 -14.63
N ASN A 492 -0.77 -15.29 -14.14
CA ASN A 492 0.35 -16.23 -14.18
C ASN A 492 0.55 -16.92 -15.56
N ALA A 493 -0.51 -17.12 -16.35
CA ALA A 493 -0.43 -17.75 -17.66
C ALA A 493 0.28 -16.89 -18.72
N ASN A 494 0.46 -15.59 -18.45
CA ASN A 494 1.21 -14.66 -19.28
C ASN A 494 2.71 -14.55 -18.90
N ALA A 495 3.18 -15.33 -17.93
CA ALA A 495 4.60 -15.49 -17.68
C ALA A 495 5.24 -16.34 -18.81
N PRO A 496 6.36 -15.92 -19.42
CA PRO A 496 6.99 -16.67 -20.49
C PRO A 496 7.41 -18.06 -19.98
N ALA A 497 6.88 -19.11 -20.62
CA ALA A 497 7.24 -20.49 -20.32
C ALA A 497 8.72 -20.72 -20.61
N CYS A 498 9.53 -20.92 -19.56
CA CYS A 498 10.86 -21.50 -19.70
C CYS A 498 10.72 -22.94 -20.24
N ALA A 499 11.12 -23.15 -21.48
CA ALA A 499 11.13 -24.46 -22.11
C ALA A 499 12.16 -25.39 -21.42
N GLU A 500 11.67 -26.39 -20.69
CA GLU A 500 12.48 -27.53 -20.28
C GLU A 500 12.76 -28.42 -21.50
N SER A 501 14.01 -28.42 -21.98
CA SER A 501 14.45 -29.39 -22.99
C SER A 501 14.64 -30.76 -22.33
N THR A 502 13.65 -31.64 -22.47
CA THR A 502 13.80 -33.06 -22.15
C THR A 502 14.62 -33.74 -23.25
N GLY A 503 15.84 -34.15 -22.90
CA GLY A 503 16.71 -34.92 -23.78
C GLY A 503 16.13 -36.30 -24.07
N HIS A 504 15.89 -36.58 -25.36
CA HIS A 504 15.63 -37.93 -25.84
C HIS A 504 16.89 -38.53 -26.44
N SER A 505 17.31 -39.64 -25.82
CA SER A 505 18.24 -40.63 -26.35
C SER A 505 17.76 -41.17 -27.70
N ARG A 506 18.63 -41.18 -28.72
CA ARG A 506 18.64 -42.18 -29.79
C ARG A 506 20.07 -42.47 -30.25
N GLN A 507 20.45 -43.74 -30.11
CA GLN A 507 21.46 -44.41 -30.91
C GLN A 507 21.09 -44.36 -32.40
N ALA A 508 22.07 -44.17 -33.29
CA ALA A 508 22.42 -45.11 -34.37
C ALA A 508 23.44 -44.51 -35.37
N SER A 509 24.41 -45.36 -35.72
CA SER A 509 25.40 -45.30 -36.81
C SER A 509 26.70 -44.56 -36.54
#